data_AF-A0A6G0Y028-F1
#
_entry.id   AF-A0A6G0Y028-F1
#
_cell.length_a   1.000
_cell.length_b   1.000
_cell.length_c   1.000
_cell.angle_alpha   90.00
_cell.angle_beta   90.00
_cell.angle_gamma   90.00
#
_symmetry.space_group_name_H-M   'P 1'
#
loop_
_entity.id
_entity.type
_entity.pdbx_description
1 polymer ?
#
loop_
_entity_poly.entity_id
_entity_poly.type
_entity_poly.pdbx_seq_one_letter_code
_entity_poly.pdbx_strand_id
1 'polypeptide(L)'
;MKIIHLYDPPHLLKGIKNNLLNKNAIRDHIIDLYEIDINIQDIKMLPRLTLEHIDRNKIKKMKVKNATQVLSERVSSIMSYSSTINVLKENAKGTADFCLLFDRTFDP
;
A
#
# COMPACT_ATOMS: atom_id res chain seq x y z
N MET A 1 -3.61 -13.56 -37.88
CA MET A 1 -2.65 -13.17 -36.82
C MET A 1 -3.32 -12.14 -35.94
N LYS A 2 -3.45 -12.38 -34.63
CA LYS A 2 -4.07 -11.43 -33.70
C LYS A 2 -2.95 -10.71 -32.95
N ILE A 3 -2.86 -9.39 -33.12
CA ILE A 3 -1.94 -8.56 -32.34
C ILE A 3 -2.66 -8.19 -31.04
N ILE A 4 -2.03 -8.47 -29.90
CA ILE A 4 -2.54 -8.09 -28.57
C ILE A 4 -1.59 -7.05 -28.01
N HIS A 5 -2.11 -5.85 -27.72
CA HIS A 5 -1.36 -4.82 -27.04
C HIS A 5 -1.36 -5.08 -25.54
N LEU A 6 -0.17 -5.20 -24.97
CA LEU A 6 0.03 -5.38 -23.52
C LEU A 6 0.59 -4.09 -22.92
N TYR A 7 0.16 -3.80 -21.70
CA TYR A 7 0.70 -2.72 -20.88
C TYR A 7 1.82 -3.26 -19.98
N ASP A 8 2.75 -2.40 -19.59
CA ASP A 8 3.80 -2.71 -18.62
C ASP A 8 3.22 -2.75 -17.19
N PRO A 9 3.09 -3.93 -16.55
CA PRO A 9 2.43 -4.04 -15.25
C PRO A 9 3.16 -3.28 -14.12
N PRO A 10 4.50 -3.34 -13.98
CA PRO A 10 5.26 -2.49 -13.08
C PRO A 10 4.91 -1.00 -13.18
N HIS A 11 4.75 -0.48 -14.40
CA HIS A 11 4.44 0.93 -14.63
C HIS A 11 2.99 1.28 -14.28
N LEU A 12 2.05 0.37 -14.52
CA LEU A 12 0.67 0.53 -14.09
C LEU A 12 0.56 0.60 -12.57
N LEU A 13 1.18 -0.34 -11.85
CA LEU A 13 1.16 -0.38 -10.39
C LEU A 13 1.75 0.90 -9.77
N LYS A 14 2.87 1.38 -10.34
CA LYS A 14 3.46 2.68 -9.99
C LYS A 14 2.49 3.83 -10.22
N GLY A 15 1.80 3.85 -11.37
CA GLY A 15 0.81 4.87 -11.71
C GLY A 15 -0.33 4.92 -10.68
N ILE A 16 -0.88 3.76 -10.33
CA ILE A 16 -1.93 3.62 -9.32
C ILE A 16 -1.46 4.16 -7.97
N LYS A 17 -0.28 3.72 -7.48
CA LYS A 17 0.27 4.25 -6.23
C LYS A 17 0.46 5.76 -6.26
N ASN A 18 0.94 6.32 -7.37
CA ASN A 18 1.15 7.76 -7.48
C ASN A 18 -0.18 8.55 -7.47
N ASN A 19 -1.26 7.99 -8.03
CA ASN A 19 -2.59 8.58 -7.92
C ASN A 19 -3.12 8.56 -6.48
N LEU A 20 -2.87 7.48 -5.73
CA LEU A 20 -3.23 7.39 -4.32
C LEU A 20 -2.56 8.46 -3.45
N LEU A 21 -1.35 8.91 -3.81
CA LEU A 21 -0.61 9.93 -3.05
C LEU A 21 -1.26 11.33 -3.06
N ASN A 22 -2.01 11.64 -4.11
CA ASN A 22 -2.45 13.02 -4.35
C ASN A 22 -3.78 13.34 -3.67
N LYS A 23 -4.77 12.43 -3.67
CA LYS A 23 -6.13 12.71 -3.17
C LYS A 23 -6.95 11.45 -2.84
N ASN A 24 -6.61 10.66 -1.80
CA ASN A 24 -7.40 9.47 -1.47
C ASN A 24 -7.38 9.11 0.02
N ALA A 25 -8.54 8.70 0.56
CA ALA A 25 -8.70 8.15 1.90
C ALA A 25 -7.80 6.92 2.17
N ILE A 26 -7.47 6.16 1.12
CA ILE A 26 -6.51 5.05 1.15
C ILE A 26 -5.13 5.52 1.68
N ARG A 27 -4.67 6.70 1.28
CA ARG A 27 -3.37 7.22 1.72
C ARG A 27 -3.36 7.46 3.22
N ASP A 28 -4.44 8.01 3.75
CA ASP A 28 -4.54 8.37 5.16
C ASP A 28 -4.52 7.10 6.02
N HIS A 29 -5.22 6.04 5.62
CA HIS A 29 -5.13 4.74 6.29
C HIS A 29 -3.73 4.13 6.27
N ILE A 30 -2.95 4.32 5.20
CA ILE A 30 -1.56 3.85 5.11
C ILE A 30 -0.64 4.65 6.05
N ILE A 31 -0.92 5.95 6.25
CA ILE A 31 -0.20 6.79 7.21
C ILE A 31 -0.52 6.36 8.63
N ASP A 32 -1.81 6.24 8.96
CA ASP A 32 -2.26 5.80 10.28
C ASP A 32 -1.62 4.45 10.62
N LEU A 33 -1.64 3.50 9.67
CA LEU A 33 -1.02 2.18 9.85
C LEU A 33 0.51 2.26 10.08
N TYR A 34 1.20 3.13 9.34
CA TYR A 34 2.63 3.35 9.53
C TYR A 34 2.93 3.94 10.92
N GLU A 35 2.12 4.91 11.37
CA GLU A 35 2.26 5.55 12.68
C GLU A 35 2.01 4.56 13.81
N ILE A 36 1.07 3.64 13.66
CA ILE A 36 0.88 2.55 14.63
C ILE A 36 2.11 1.63 14.66
N ASP A 37 2.57 1.14 13.50
CA ASP A 37 3.67 0.17 13.41
C ASP A 37 5.01 0.74 13.92
N ILE A 38 5.30 2.02 13.65
CA ILE A 38 6.56 2.66 14.07
C ILE A 38 6.63 2.88 15.59
N ASN A 39 5.48 2.98 16.26
CA ASN A 39 5.39 3.20 17.71
C ASN A 39 5.45 1.90 18.51
N ILE A 40 5.51 0.73 17.86
CA ILE A 40 5.75 -0.55 18.53
C ILE A 40 7.25 -0.66 18.87
N GLN A 41 7.58 -0.76 20.15
CA GLN A 41 8.97 -0.68 20.65
C GLN A 41 9.86 -1.84 20.18
N ASP A 42 9.32 -3.07 20.18
CA ASP A 42 10.15 -4.27 20.04
C ASP A 42 10.09 -4.92 18.66
N ILE A 43 8.94 -4.83 17.97
CA ILE A 43 8.69 -5.58 16.73
C ILE A 43 7.91 -4.71 15.74
N LYS A 44 8.46 -4.56 14.53
CA LYS A 44 7.72 -4.00 13.39
C LYS A 44 7.02 -5.09 12.62
N MET A 45 5.71 -4.98 12.48
CA MET A 45 4.89 -5.82 11.62
C MET A 45 5.14 -5.48 10.14
N LEU A 46 5.45 -4.22 9.84
CA LEU A 46 5.65 -3.71 8.47
C LEU A 46 7.07 -3.12 8.28
N PRO A 47 8.15 -3.91 8.43
CA PRO A 47 9.52 -3.40 8.37
C PRO A 47 9.93 -2.81 7.00
N ARG A 48 9.15 -3.10 5.95
CA ARG A 48 9.35 -2.60 4.59
C ARG A 48 8.60 -1.29 4.32
N LEU A 49 7.62 -0.94 5.16
CA LEU A 49 6.91 0.32 5.09
C LEU A 49 7.74 1.39 5.82
N THR A 50 8.11 2.42 5.09
CA THR A 50 9.06 3.46 5.54
C THR A 50 8.56 4.85 5.13
N LEU A 51 9.21 5.91 5.64
CA LEU A 51 8.90 7.29 5.26
C LEU A 51 8.92 7.54 3.73
N GLU A 52 9.71 6.79 2.95
CA GLU A 52 9.71 6.90 1.47
C GLU A 52 8.35 6.53 0.82
N HIS A 53 7.43 5.95 1.59
CA HIS A 53 6.11 5.55 1.13
C HIS A 53 5.06 6.63 1.39
N ILE A 54 5.21 7.40 2.48
CA ILE A 54 4.17 8.30 3.00
C ILE A 54 4.52 9.79 2.91
N ASP A 55 5.80 10.15 3.11
CA ASP A 55 6.26 11.54 3.18
C ASP A 55 6.46 12.10 1.78
N ARG A 56 5.67 13.12 1.42
CA ARG A 56 5.69 13.76 0.10
C ARG A 56 7.07 14.25 -0.32
N ASN A 57 7.90 14.66 0.64
CA ASN A 57 9.24 15.16 0.39
C ASN A 57 10.27 14.03 0.17
N LYS A 58 9.99 12.82 0.66
CA LYS A 58 10.88 11.65 0.57
C LYS A 58 10.41 10.60 -0.42
N ILE A 59 9.22 10.76 -0.99
CA ILE A 59 8.63 9.80 -1.90
C ILE A 59 9.44 9.66 -3.18
N LYS A 60 9.81 8.41 -3.49
CA LYS A 60 10.45 8.02 -4.75
C LYS A 60 9.37 7.57 -5.76
N LYS A 61 8.72 8.53 -6.45
CA LYS A 61 7.59 8.28 -7.38
C LYS A 61 7.91 7.29 -8.52
N MET A 62 9.19 7.15 -8.89
CA MET A 62 9.64 6.26 -9.97
C MET A 62 10.01 4.85 -9.50
N LYS A 63 10.11 4.62 -8.19
CA LYS A 63 10.57 3.36 -7.61
C LYS A 63 9.41 2.38 -7.46
N VAL A 64 9.24 1.49 -8.45
CA VAL A 64 8.17 0.47 -8.48
C VAL A 64 8.14 -0.37 -7.20
N LYS A 65 9.31 -0.71 -6.64
CA LYS A 65 9.43 -1.43 -5.37
C LYS A 65 8.63 -0.78 -4.22
N ASN A 66 8.57 0.55 -4.16
CA ASN A 66 7.80 1.21 -3.10
C ASN A 66 6.29 1.10 -3.37
N ALA A 67 5.86 0.98 -4.63
CA ALA A 67 4.46 0.72 -4.96
C ALA A 67 4.06 -0.71 -4.58
N THR A 68 4.89 -1.71 -4.91
CA THR A 68 4.63 -3.11 -4.54
C THR A 68 4.62 -3.32 -3.03
N GLN A 69 5.50 -2.65 -2.28
CA GLN A 69 5.54 -2.75 -0.83
C GLN A 69 4.29 -2.17 -0.15
N VAL A 70 3.75 -1.05 -0.65
CA VAL A 70 2.53 -0.41 -0.13
C VAL A 70 1.29 -1.27 -0.42
N LEU A 71 1.21 -1.83 -1.63
CA LEU A 71 0.07 -2.61 -2.09
C LEU A 71 0.28 -4.11 -1.87
N SER A 72 0.93 -4.49 -0.77
CA SER A 72 1.27 -5.89 -0.49
C SER A 72 0.20 -6.62 0.34
N GLU A 73 0.12 -7.94 0.21
CA GLU A 73 -0.78 -8.78 1.04
C GLU A 73 -0.49 -8.61 2.54
N ARG A 74 0.79 -8.40 2.91
CA ARG A 74 1.15 -8.13 4.31
C ARG A 74 0.53 -6.82 4.81
N VAL A 75 0.60 -5.74 4.04
CA VAL A 75 -0.04 -4.46 4.40
C VAL A 75 -1.55 -4.65 4.53
N SER A 76 -2.17 -5.38 3.60
CA SER A 76 -3.60 -5.73 3.69
C SER A 76 -3.94 -6.48 4.98
N SER A 77 -3.21 -7.54 5.30
CA SER A 77 -3.47 -8.39 6.47
C SER A 77 -3.37 -7.61 7.78
N ILE A 78 -2.30 -6.81 7.95
CA ILE A 78 -2.12 -6.02 9.17
C ILE A 78 -3.16 -4.89 9.25
N MET A 79 -3.52 -4.27 8.13
CA MET A 79 -4.57 -3.24 8.11
C MET A 79 -5.94 -3.81 8.49
N SER A 80 -6.31 -4.96 7.92
CA SER A 80 -7.57 -5.65 8.22
C SER A 80 -7.64 -6.10 9.67
N TYR A 81 -6.54 -6.67 10.19
CA TYR A 81 -6.42 -7.05 11.60
C TYR A 81 -6.57 -5.84 12.51
N SER A 82 -5.82 -4.76 12.24
CA SER A 82 -5.86 -3.51 13.03
C SER A 82 -7.24 -2.87 13.04
N SER A 83 -7.98 -2.98 11.94
CA SER A 83 -9.37 -2.52 11.87
C SER A 83 -10.31 -3.42 12.68
N THR A 84 -10.09 -4.74 12.66
CA THR A 84 -10.89 -5.71 13.43
C THR A 84 -10.75 -5.53 14.94
N ILE A 85 -9.57 -5.14 15.42
CA ILE A 85 -9.34 -4.83 16.84
C ILE A 85 -9.64 -3.36 17.19
N ASN A 86 -10.28 -2.60 16.28
CA ASN A 86 -10.65 -1.19 16.45
C ASN A 86 -9.47 -0.23 16.73
N VAL A 87 -8.25 -0.59 16.31
CA VAL A 87 -7.08 0.30 16.35
C VAL A 87 -7.09 1.24 15.14
N LEU A 88 -7.50 0.74 13.97
CA LEU A 88 -7.83 1.54 12.80
C LEU A 88 -9.35 1.65 12.65
N LYS A 89 -9.80 2.74 12.03
CA LYS A 89 -11.21 2.94 11.69
C LYS A 89 -11.74 1.78 10.83
N GLU A 90 -13.03 1.46 10.95
CA GLU A 90 -13.65 0.34 10.20
C GLU A 90 -13.53 0.49 8.68
N ASN A 91 -13.53 1.73 8.17
CA ASN A 91 -13.34 2.03 6.76
C ASN A 91 -11.94 1.63 6.21
N ALA A 92 -10.97 1.30 7.08
CA ALA A 92 -9.67 0.78 6.69
C ALA A 92 -9.77 -0.64 6.07
N LYS A 93 -10.81 -1.43 6.38
CA LYS A 93 -11.04 -2.74 5.74
C LYS A 93 -11.13 -2.65 4.22
N GLY A 94 -11.85 -1.65 3.69
CA GLY A 94 -11.92 -1.44 2.24
C GLY A 94 -10.56 -1.09 1.61
N THR A 95 -9.65 -0.47 2.38
CA THR A 95 -8.28 -0.23 1.92
C THR A 95 -7.42 -1.50 1.99
N ALA A 96 -7.65 -2.35 2.99
CA ALA A 96 -7.02 -3.67 3.04
C ALA A 96 -7.43 -4.55 1.85
N ASP A 97 -8.72 -4.58 1.51
CA ASP A 97 -9.24 -5.32 0.36
C ASP A 97 -8.66 -4.79 -0.96
N PHE A 98 -8.55 -3.47 -1.09
CA PHE A 98 -7.89 -2.82 -2.22
C PHE A 98 -6.41 -3.26 -2.35
N CYS A 99 -5.66 -3.24 -1.26
CA CYS A 99 -4.25 -3.67 -1.28
C CYS A 99 -4.13 -5.15 -1.69
N LEU A 100 -5.01 -6.02 -1.16
CA LEU A 100 -5.01 -7.45 -1.49
C LEU A 100 -5.36 -7.71 -2.94
N LEU A 101 -6.33 -6.98 -3.49
CA LEU A 101 -6.70 -7.06 -4.90
C LEU A 101 -5.49 -6.72 -5.78
N PHE A 102 -4.78 -5.64 -5.47
CA PHE A 102 -3.61 -5.23 -6.25
C PHE A 102 -2.43 -6.17 -6.10
N ASP A 103 -2.15 -6.66 -4.89
CA ASP A 103 -1.12 -7.68 -4.69
C ASP A 103 -1.40 -8.89 -5.58
N ARG A 104 -2.58 -9.51 -5.47
CA ARG A 104 -2.95 -10.70 -6.26
C ARG A 104 -3.05 -10.47 -7.77
N THR A 105 -3.32 -9.24 -8.20
CA THR A 105 -3.40 -8.91 -9.64
C THR A 105 -2.01 -8.77 -10.26
N PHE A 106 -1.02 -8.34 -9.48
CA PHE A 106 0.32 -8.03 -9.96
C PHE A 106 1.40 -8.98 -9.45
N ASP A 107 1.07 -9.90 -8.54
CA ASP A 107 1.91 -11.02 -8.12
C ASP A 107 1.72 -12.17 -9.12
N PRO A 108 2.77 -12.56 -9.86
CA PRO A 108 2.71 -13.59 -10.91
C PRO A 108 2.61 -15.03 -10.39
#